data_AF-A0A4Y2H1L2-F1
#
_entry.id   AF-A0A4Y2H1L2-F1
#
_cell.length_a   1.000
_cell.length_b   1.000
_cell.length_c   1.000
_cell.angle_alpha   90.00
_cell.angle_beta   90.00
_cell.angle_gamma   90.00
#
_symmetry.space_group_name_H-M   'P 1'
#
loop_
_entity.id
_entity.type
_entity.pdbx_description
1 polymer ?
#
loop_
_entity_poly.entity_id
_entity_poly.type
_entity_poly.pdbx_seq_one_letter_code
_entity_poly.pdbx_strand_id
1 'polypeptide(L)'
;MERCLIDFYINQLLASHGAFPFHQGRLFGKNIGCYCNLDEGTVSHYLYGCPIYSNIRKSFFPENSAILDILELVKNCKANVGLKIIIQDLVLKSLEN
;
A
#
# COMPACT_ATOMS: atom_id res chain seq x y z
N MET A 1 -7.61 -14.79 -19.43
CA MET A 1 -7.16 -14.71 -18.03
C MET A 1 -5.91 -13.84 -18.03
N GLU A 2 -6.10 -12.53 -18.02
CA GLU A 2 -5.05 -11.56 -18.35
C GLU A 2 -4.13 -11.32 -17.15
N ARG A 3 -2.84 -11.29 -17.46
CA ARG A 3 -1.71 -11.19 -16.53
C ARG A 3 -1.68 -9.84 -15.81
N CYS A 4 -2.45 -9.66 -14.73
CA CYS A 4 -1.96 -8.85 -13.60
C CYS A 4 -0.84 -9.66 -12.92
N LEU A 5 0.27 -9.82 -13.63
CA LEU A 5 1.48 -10.48 -13.16
C LEU A 5 1.87 -9.81 -11.85
N ILE A 6 1.94 -10.64 -10.81
CA ILE A 6 2.53 -10.30 -9.53
C ILE A 6 3.92 -9.72 -9.83
N ASP A 7 4.06 -8.41 -9.64
CA ASP A 7 5.32 -7.71 -9.80
C ASP A 7 5.93 -7.37 -8.43
N PHE A 8 7.12 -6.79 -8.42
CA PHE A 8 7.83 -6.45 -7.18
C PHE A 8 6.95 -5.69 -6.19
N TYR A 9 6.18 -4.70 -6.65
CA TYR A 9 5.35 -3.86 -5.79
C TYR A 9 4.15 -4.62 -5.23
N ILE A 10 3.48 -5.43 -6.05
CA ILE A 10 2.38 -6.28 -5.57
C ILE A 10 2.92 -7.34 -4.59
N ASN A 11 4.12 -7.88 -4.80
CA ASN A 11 4.76 -8.79 -3.85
C ASN A 11 5.02 -8.13 -2.49
N GLN A 12 5.52 -6.89 -2.47
CA GLN A 12 5.72 -6.15 -1.21
C GLN A 12 4.40 -5.98 -0.45
N LEU A 13 3.33 -5.63 -1.18
CA LEU A 13 1.99 -5.49 -0.62
C LEU A 13 1.47 -6.80 -0.02
N LEU A 14 1.49 -7.89 -0.78
CA LEU A 14 0.94 -9.18 -0.35
C LEU A 14 1.72 -9.78 0.82
N ALA A 15 3.03 -9.54 0.87
CA ALA A 15 3.86 -9.93 2.00
C ALA A 15 3.64 -9.04 3.23
N SER A 16 3.01 -7.86 3.08
CA SER A 16 2.95 -6.84 4.13
C SER A 16 4.35 -6.52 4.71
N HIS A 17 5.36 -6.51 3.84
CA HIS A 17 6.78 -6.46 4.20
C HIS A 17 7.53 -5.34 3.47
N GLY A 18 8.81 -5.19 3.82
CA GLY A 18 9.76 -4.30 3.14
C GLY A 18 9.61 -2.82 3.48
N ALA A 19 8.68 -2.14 2.80
CA ALA A 19 8.56 -0.68 2.80
C ALA A 19 7.59 -0.09 3.84
N PHE A 20 6.79 -0.93 4.49
CA PHE A 20 5.81 -0.49 5.46
C PHE A 20 6.49 -0.12 6.79
N PRO A 21 6.34 1.12 7.31
CA PRO A 21 6.99 1.55 8.54
C PRO A 21 6.72 0.64 9.73
N PHE A 22 5.50 0.11 9.87
CA PHE A 22 5.18 -0.83 10.94
C PHE A 22 6.04 -2.10 10.89
N HIS A 23 6.25 -2.65 9.70
CA HIS A 23 7.11 -3.82 9.52
C HIS A 23 8.59 -3.48 9.75
N GLN A 24 9.05 -2.35 9.22
CA GLN A 24 10.44 -1.90 9.40
C GLN A 24 10.76 -1.61 10.88
N GLY A 25 9.82 -1.02 11.62
CA GLY A 25 10.00 -0.77 13.05
C GLY A 25 10.09 -2.05 13.87
N ARG A 26 9.30 -3.07 13.52
CA ARG A 26 9.36 -4.39 14.17
C ARG A 26 10.68 -5.13 13.93
N LEU A 27 11.26 -5.03 12.73
CA LEU A 27 12.49 -5.76 12.37
C LEU A 27 13.78 -4.98 12.65
N PHE A 28 13.77 -3.66 12.46
CA PHE A 28 14.96 -2.82 12.44
C PHE A 28 14.94 -1.69 13.47
N GLY A 29 13.90 -1.58 14.31
CA GLY A 29 13.78 -0.52 15.31
C GLY A 29 13.53 0.87 14.73
N LYS A 30 13.12 0.96 13.45
CA LYS A 30 12.68 2.21 12.81
C LYS A 30 11.35 2.72 13.41
N ASN A 31 11.01 3.97 13.10
CA ASN A 31 9.71 4.53 13.45
C ASN A 31 8.57 3.71 12.80
N ILE A 32 7.59 3.28 13.59
CA ILE A 32 6.43 2.49 13.12
C ILE A 32 5.31 3.34 12.52
N GLY A 33 5.35 4.65 12.73
CA GLY A 33 4.33 5.61 12.32
C GLY A 33 4.22 5.75 10.81
N CYS A 34 3.01 6.02 10.35
CA CYS A 34 2.76 6.41 8.97
C CYS A 34 3.39 7.77 8.69
N TYR A 35 3.82 7.99 7.44
CA TYR A 35 4.29 9.30 6.96
C TYR A 35 3.26 10.43 7.09
N CYS A 36 1.96 10.11 7.29
CA CYS A 36 0.93 11.10 7.55
C CYS A 36 0.88 11.59 9.01
N ASN A 37 1.61 10.92 9.92
CA ASN A 37 1.66 11.18 11.36
C ASN A 37 0.33 11.01 12.12
N LEU A 38 -0.66 10.31 11.55
CA LEU A 38 -1.97 10.11 12.20
C LEU A 38 -2.18 8.71 12.78
N ASP A 39 -1.37 7.72 12.37
CA ASP A 39 -1.57 6.31 12.69
C ASP A 39 -0.28 5.51 12.42
N GLU A 40 -0.29 4.21 12.71
CA GLU A 40 0.78 3.28 12.34
C GLU A 40 0.85 3.06 10.82
N GLY A 41 2.07 2.92 10.30
CA GLY A 41 2.36 2.69 8.88
C GLY A 41 2.07 1.26 8.43
N THR A 42 0.84 0.80 8.63
CA THR A 42 0.35 -0.53 8.22
C THR A 42 -0.18 -0.52 6.79
N VAL A 43 -0.29 -1.71 6.18
CA VAL A 43 -0.93 -1.89 4.87
C VAL A 43 -2.35 -1.33 4.86
N SER A 44 -3.16 -1.72 5.85
CA SER A 44 -4.56 -1.30 5.95
C SER A 44 -4.70 0.21 6.07
N HIS A 45 -3.84 0.86 6.86
CA HIS A 45 -3.84 2.32 6.95
C HIS A 45 -3.60 2.94 5.56
N TYR A 46 -2.55 2.56 4.85
CA TYR A 46 -2.27 3.14 3.53
C TYR A 46 -3.36 2.89 2.48
N LEU A 47 -3.93 1.69 2.48
CA LEU A 47 -4.93 1.28 1.48
C LEU A 47 -6.34 1.78 1.76
N TYR A 48 -6.69 2.14 3.00
CA TYR A 48 -8.07 2.49 3.32
C TYR A 48 -8.20 3.84 4.04
N GLY A 49 -7.29 4.16 4.96
CA GLY A 49 -7.42 5.32 5.85
C GLY A 49 -6.51 6.51 5.52
N CYS A 50 -5.37 6.29 4.89
CA CYS A 50 -4.30 7.29 4.85
C CYS A 50 -4.69 8.49 3.98
N PRO A 51 -4.62 9.74 4.48
CA PRO A 51 -4.99 10.91 3.70
C PRO A 51 -4.04 11.17 2.53
N ILE A 52 -2.76 10.79 2.66
CA ILE A 52 -1.72 10.96 1.61
C ILE A 52 -2.18 10.33 0.29
N TYR A 53 -2.76 9.13 0.34
CA TYR A 53 -3.17 8.39 -0.85
C TYR A 53 -4.66 8.51 -1.19
N SER A 54 -5.38 9.43 -0.54
CA SER A 54 -6.83 9.62 -0.77
C SER A 54 -7.16 9.89 -2.24
N ASN A 55 -6.36 10.70 -2.94
CA ASN A 55 -6.55 11.01 -4.35
C ASN A 55 -6.29 9.80 -5.27
N ILE A 56 -5.31 8.96 -4.93
CA ILE A 56 -5.04 7.72 -5.66
C ILE A 56 -6.21 6.76 -5.49
N ARG A 57 -6.71 6.57 -4.26
CA ARG A 57 -7.89 5.73 -4.01
C ARG A 57 -9.10 6.22 -4.80
N LYS A 58 -9.43 7.51 -4.72
CA LYS A 58 -10.55 8.10 -5.49
C LYS A 58 -10.41 7.90 -7.00
N SER A 59 -9.19 7.95 -7.53
CA SER A 59 -8.95 7.85 -8.98
C SER A 59 -8.98 6.41 -9.49
N PHE A 60 -8.44 5.46 -8.71
CA PHE A 60 -8.13 4.11 -9.18
C PHE A 60 -9.00 3.01 -8.56
N PHE A 61 -9.46 3.18 -7.33
CA PHE A 61 -10.18 2.13 -6.61
C PHE A 61 -11.68 2.17 -6.94
N PRO A 62 -12.37 1.02 -6.89
CA PRO A 62 -13.82 1.00 -7.01
C PRO A 62 -14.49 1.68 -5.81
N GLU A 63 -15.72 2.16 -5.99
CA GLU A 63 -16.47 2.88 -4.94
C GLU A 63 -16.66 2.03 -3.67
N ASN A 64 -16.83 0.73 -3.83
CA ASN A 64 -16.96 -0.23 -2.72
C ASN A 64 -15.60 -0.71 -2.17
N SER A 65 -14.49 -0.07 -2.51
CA SER A 65 -13.14 -0.53 -2.10
C SER A 65 -12.94 -0.64 -0.60
N ALA A 66 -13.70 0.09 0.22
CA ALA A 66 -13.62 0.01 1.68
C ALA A 66 -14.03 -1.35 2.26
N ILE A 67 -14.77 -2.17 1.50
CA ILE A 67 -15.19 -3.52 1.92
C ILE A 67 -14.46 -4.63 1.15
N LEU A 68 -13.63 -4.29 0.18
CA LEU A 68 -12.87 -5.26 -0.59
C LEU A 68 -11.63 -5.70 0.18
N ASP A 69 -11.27 -6.97 0.05
CA ASP A 69 -9.99 -7.43 0.53
C ASP A 69 -8.84 -7.03 -0.43
N ILE A 70 -7.60 -7.21 0.04
CA ILE A 70 -6.41 -6.86 -0.75
C ILE A 70 -6.34 -7.68 -2.04
N LEU A 71 -6.75 -8.94 -2.03
CA LEU A 71 -6.68 -9.83 -3.20
C LEU A 71 -7.70 -9.41 -4.27
N GLU A 72 -8.88 -8.96 -3.87
CA GLU A 72 -9.90 -8.39 -4.74
C GLU A 72 -9.40 -7.10 -5.40
N LEU A 73 -8.76 -6.21 -4.63
CA LEU A 73 -8.13 -5.00 -5.18
C LEU A 73 -6.99 -5.34 -6.14
N VAL A 74 -6.16 -6.34 -5.84
CA VAL A 74 -5.08 -6.79 -6.72
C VAL A 74 -5.61 -7.36 -8.03
N LYS A 75 -6.75 -8.08 -8.00
CA LYS A 75 -7.39 -8.65 -9.21
C LYS A 75 -8.07 -7.59 -10.08
N ASN A 76 -8.45 -6.44 -9.53
CA ASN A 76 -9.03 -5.35 -10.29
C ASN A 76 -7.92 -4.58 -11.03
N CYS A 77 -7.92 -4.62 -12.37
CA CYS A 77 -6.86 -4.01 -13.19
C CYS A 77 -6.63 -2.52 -12.89
N LYS A 78 -7.70 -1.75 -12.62
CA LYS A 78 -7.60 -0.32 -12.34
C LYS A 78 -7.04 -0.06 -10.94
N ALA A 79 -7.55 -0.77 -9.94
CA ALA A 79 -7.06 -0.67 -8.57
C ALA A 79 -5.62 -1.16 -8.46
N ASN A 80 -5.24 -2.20 -9.20
CA ASN A 80 -3.88 -2.73 -9.28
C ASN A 80 -2.85 -1.66 -9.69
N VAL A 81 -3.19 -0.77 -10.63
CA VAL A 81 -2.35 0.39 -10.99
C VAL A 81 -2.21 1.35 -9.80
N GLY A 82 -3.32 1.69 -9.14
CA GLY A 82 -3.30 2.55 -7.95
C GLY A 82 -2.47 1.97 -6.80
N LEU A 83 -2.59 0.65 -6.57
CA LEU A 83 -1.79 -0.08 -5.59
C LEU A 83 -0.30 0.07 -5.89
N LYS A 84 0.14 -0.15 -7.14
CA LYS A 84 1.55 0.00 -7.51
C LYS A 84 2.08 1.40 -7.26
N ILE A 85 1.30 2.44 -7.57
CA ILE A 85 1.70 3.83 -7.32
C ILE A 85 1.93 4.05 -5.82
N ILE A 86 1.01 3.59 -4.98
CA ILE A 86 1.13 3.70 -3.51
C ILE A 86 2.38 2.97 -3.02
N ILE A 87 2.57 1.71 -3.41
CA ILE A 87 3.69 0.90 -2.93
C ILE A 87 5.03 1.42 -3.45
N GLN A 88 5.09 1.89 -4.70
CA GLN A 88 6.30 2.48 -5.26
C GLN A 88 6.73 3.73 -4.48
N ASP A 89 5.78 4.62 -4.15
CA ASP A 89 6.05 5.79 -3.31
C ASP A 89 6.53 5.39 -1.90
N LEU A 90 5.89 4.39 -1.28
CA LEU A 90 6.33 3.87 0.03
C LEU A 90 7.73 3.29 -0.01
N VAL A 91 8.08 2.53 -1.06
CA VAL A 91 9.43 1.98 -1.24
C VAL A 91 10.44 3.12 -1.32
N LEU A 92 10.18 4.15 -2.13
CA LEU A 92 11.08 5.30 -2.25
C LEU A 92 11.27 6.01 -0.90
N LYS A 93 10.19 6.31 -0.17
CA LYS A 93 10.26 6.92 1.17
C LYS A 93 11.02 6.05 2.17
N SER A 94 10.93 4.73 2.04
CA SER A 94 11.63 3.80 2.95
C SER A 94 13.14 3.74 2.72
N LEU A 95 13.62 4.18 1.55
CA LEU A 95 15.05 4.27 1.21
C LEU A 95 15.68 5.60 1.63
N GLU A 96 14.87 6.65 1.77
CA GLU A 96 15.30 7.99 2.20
C GLU A 96 15.48 8.11 3.74
N ASN A 97 15.09 7.07 4.49
CA ASN A 97 15.09 7.03 5.97
C ASN A 97 15.98 5.93 6.55
#